data_AF-A0A9E5P2T1-F1
#
_entry.id   AF-A0A9E5P2T1-F1
#
_cell.length_a   1.000
_cell.length_b   1.000
_cell.length_c   1.000
_cell.angle_alpha   90.00
_cell.angle_beta   90.00
_cell.angle_gamma   90.00
#
_symmetry.space_group_name_H-M   'P 1'
#
loop_
_entity.id
_entity.type
_entity.pdbx_description
1 polymer ?
#
loop_
_entity_poly.entity_id
_entity_poly.type
_entity_poly.pdbx_seq_one_letter_code
_entity_poly.pdbx_strand_id
1 'polypeptide(L)'
;MMKLQKASMTHARSVAGVLLMSLIFWLLPLDPLASASSEAEALYQEAADAYHALQKSEQKKKKRVYWKRCILRFERVYETFPKSNRADDALYMVGRLYEELSHYSGLASDLNLAISPYQRLTILYPASRYADDAQFRIAVIQQESGDYERAYLGFSKVVERFPAGDMVGEARQRLAELEPYLPKPKRLVQVTGIRHWSSPD
;
A
#
# COMPACT_ATOMS: atom_id res chain seq x y z
N MET A 1 72.72 44.06 47.73
CA MET A 1 73.08 43.92 46.31
C MET A 1 72.69 42.53 45.82
N MET A 2 72.15 42.46 44.58
CA MET A 2 71.79 41.27 43.78
C MET A 2 70.56 40.45 44.21
N LYS A 3 69.39 40.86 43.70
CA LYS A 3 68.26 39.95 43.44
C LYS A 3 68.48 39.33 42.05
N LEU A 4 68.49 37.99 41.99
CA LEU A 4 68.59 37.21 40.76
C LEU A 4 67.19 36.95 40.20
N GLN A 5 67.04 37.34 38.94
CA GLN A 5 65.92 37.07 38.05
C GLN A 5 66.12 35.68 37.41
N LYS A 6 65.08 34.85 37.32
CA LYS A 6 64.89 33.89 36.23
C LYS A 6 63.44 33.43 36.15
N ALA A 7 62.89 33.60 34.96
CA ALA A 7 61.54 33.25 34.55
C ALA A 7 61.46 31.78 34.12
N SER A 8 60.26 31.19 34.18
CA SER A 8 59.77 30.30 33.13
C SER A 8 58.26 30.15 33.20
N MET A 9 57.63 30.49 32.09
CA MET A 9 56.28 30.14 31.62
C MET A 9 55.92 28.69 32.04
N THR A 10 54.69 28.39 32.43
CA THR A 10 53.67 27.92 31.47
C THR A 10 52.24 28.09 32.02
N HIS A 11 51.43 28.90 31.34
CA HIS A 11 49.98 28.71 31.33
C HIS A 11 49.66 27.64 30.27
N ALA A 12 49.48 26.40 30.71
CA ALA A 12 48.90 25.36 29.87
C ALA A 12 47.37 25.54 29.81
N ARG A 13 46.95 26.25 28.77
CA ARG A 13 45.57 26.39 28.28
C ARG A 13 44.98 25.00 28.03
N SER A 14 43.80 24.71 28.59
CA SER A 14 42.54 24.62 27.84
C SER A 14 42.27 23.33 27.04
N VAL A 15 41.11 22.73 27.32
CA VAL A 15 40.15 22.18 26.32
C VAL A 15 40.46 20.82 25.68
N ALA A 16 41.39 20.02 26.20
CA ALA A 16 41.64 18.67 25.65
C ALA A 16 40.49 17.64 25.87
N GLY A 17 39.52 17.92 26.74
CA GLY A 17 38.47 16.94 27.12
C GLY A 17 37.15 17.03 26.36
N VAL A 18 36.84 18.13 25.66
CA VAL A 18 35.50 18.36 25.06
C VAL A 18 35.48 18.07 23.54
N LEU A 19 36.64 17.98 22.89
CA LEU A 19 36.71 17.78 21.43
C LEU A 19 36.59 16.32 20.97
N LEU A 20 36.63 15.34 21.88
CA LEU A 20 36.49 13.93 21.51
C LEU A 20 35.03 13.45 21.41
N MET A 21 34.08 14.17 22.04
CA MET A 21 32.64 13.89 21.92
C MET A 21 31.96 14.62 20.75
N SER A 22 32.69 15.47 20.01
CA SER A 22 32.17 16.14 18.82
C SER A 22 32.52 15.43 17.50
N LEU A 23 33.38 14.41 17.53
CA LEU A 23 33.84 13.70 16.32
C LEU A 23 33.11 12.37 16.03
N ILE A 24 32.27 11.88 16.95
CA ILE A 24 31.48 10.66 16.75
C ILE A 24 30.11 10.98 16.10
N PHE A 25 29.69 12.26 16.11
CA PHE A 25 28.43 12.69 15.50
C PHE A 25 28.48 12.85 13.97
N TRP A 26 29.66 12.74 13.35
CA TRP A 26 29.87 12.85 11.90
C TRP A 26 30.09 11.50 11.20
N LEU A 27 29.94 10.39 11.92
CA LEU A 27 30.05 9.02 11.42
C LEU A 27 28.78 8.22 11.75
N LEU A 28 27.62 8.89 11.81
CA LEU A 28 26.34 8.20 11.76
C LEU A 28 26.24 7.54 10.37
N PRO A 29 26.21 6.20 10.28
CA PRO A 29 25.95 5.54 9.02
C PRO A 29 24.60 6.07 8.52
N LEU A 30 24.54 6.49 7.25
CA LEU A 30 23.28 6.81 6.59
C LEU A 30 22.35 5.62 6.81
N ASP A 31 21.28 5.80 7.61
CA ASP A 31 20.34 4.72 7.89
C ASP A 31 19.74 4.26 6.55
N PRO A 32 20.00 3.01 6.11
CA PRO A 32 19.53 2.54 4.79
C PRO A 32 18.01 2.63 4.64
N LEU A 33 17.29 2.57 5.77
CA LEU A 33 15.85 2.73 5.83
C LEU A 33 15.39 4.16 5.52
N ALA A 34 16.14 5.18 5.95
CA ALA A 34 15.85 6.58 5.67
C ALA A 34 16.06 6.90 4.18
N SER A 35 17.13 6.38 3.57
CA SER A 35 17.37 6.49 2.12
C SER A 35 16.24 5.83 1.32
N ALA A 36 15.91 4.58 1.64
CA ALA A 36 14.85 3.83 0.95
C ALA A 36 13.47 4.50 1.07
N SER A 37 13.14 5.09 2.24
CA SER A 37 11.90 5.84 2.41
C SER A 37 11.87 7.11 1.56
N SER A 38 13.00 7.83 1.47
CA SER A 38 13.09 9.05 0.64
C SER A 38 13.07 8.77 -0.86
N GLU A 39 13.62 7.64 -1.29
CA GLU A 39 13.58 7.19 -2.68
C GLU A 39 12.18 6.70 -3.08
N ALA A 40 11.51 5.97 -2.20
CA ALA A 40 10.12 5.56 -2.39
C ALA A 40 9.19 6.78 -2.53
N GLU A 41 9.39 7.80 -1.69
CA GLU A 41 8.69 9.08 -1.79
C GLU A 41 8.92 9.75 -3.15
N ALA A 42 10.17 9.84 -3.59
CA ALA A 42 10.51 10.47 -4.86
C ALA A 42 9.88 9.75 -6.07
N LEU A 43 9.91 8.41 -6.09
CA LEU A 43 9.25 7.63 -7.14
C LEU A 43 7.74 7.80 -7.11
N TYR A 44 7.13 7.84 -5.92
CA TYR A 44 5.70 8.08 -5.79
C TYR A 44 5.31 9.47 -6.31
N GLN A 45 6.09 10.50 -5.97
CA GLN A 45 5.84 11.86 -6.46
C GLN A 45 5.98 11.97 -7.98
N GLU A 46 6.97 11.29 -8.59
CA GLU A 46 7.07 11.22 -10.06
C GLU A 46 5.82 10.59 -10.69
N ALA A 47 5.30 9.51 -10.09
CA ALA A 47 4.07 8.86 -10.55
C ALA A 47 2.85 9.79 -10.40
N ALA A 48 2.73 10.48 -9.27
CA ALA A 48 1.68 11.45 -8.98
C ALA A 48 1.71 12.65 -9.94
N ASP A 49 2.88 13.19 -10.24
CA ASP A 49 3.06 14.29 -11.18
C ASP A 49 2.65 13.88 -12.61
N ALA A 50 3.01 12.66 -13.01
CA ALA A 50 2.60 12.11 -14.30
C ALA A 50 1.07 11.95 -14.41
N TYR A 51 0.43 11.47 -13.33
CA TYR A 51 -1.03 11.37 -13.25
C TYR A 51 -1.69 12.75 -13.28
N HIS A 52 -1.19 13.71 -12.51
CA HIS A 52 -1.70 15.08 -12.51
C HIS A 52 -1.54 15.75 -13.90
N ALA A 53 -0.44 15.50 -14.59
CA ALA A 53 -0.24 15.97 -15.97
C ALA A 53 -1.19 15.30 -16.98
N LEU A 54 -1.57 14.04 -16.76
CA LEU A 54 -2.61 13.35 -17.54
C LEU A 54 -3.98 13.99 -17.29
N GLN A 55 -4.34 14.24 -16.02
CA GLN A 55 -5.64 14.80 -15.65
C GLN A 55 -5.91 16.16 -16.30
N LYS A 56 -4.87 17.00 -16.44
CA LYS A 56 -4.96 18.31 -17.10
C LYS A 56 -5.17 18.26 -18.62
N SER A 57 -5.11 17.09 -19.24
CA SER A 57 -5.15 16.95 -20.69
C SER A 57 -6.25 16.00 -21.15
N GLU A 58 -7.39 16.56 -21.53
CA GLU A 58 -8.52 15.80 -22.12
C GLU A 58 -8.09 14.95 -23.31
N GLN A 59 -7.20 15.48 -24.15
CA GLN A 59 -6.69 14.75 -25.31
C GLN A 59 -5.84 13.54 -24.94
N LYS A 60 -5.08 13.60 -23.84
CA LYS A 60 -4.31 12.45 -23.36
C LYS A 60 -5.21 11.42 -22.68
N LYS A 61 -6.22 11.85 -21.92
CA LYS A 61 -7.17 10.93 -21.25
C LYS A 61 -7.93 10.04 -22.24
N LYS A 62 -8.18 10.51 -23.47
CA LYS A 62 -8.77 9.69 -24.54
C LYS A 62 -7.87 8.56 -25.05
N LYS A 63 -6.57 8.54 -24.71
CA LYS A 63 -5.64 7.52 -25.20
C LYS A 63 -5.16 6.62 -24.07
N ARG A 64 -5.55 5.34 -24.16
CA ARG A 64 -5.16 4.27 -23.22
C ARG A 64 -3.68 4.21 -22.87
N VAL A 65 -2.79 4.55 -23.81
CA VAL A 65 -1.33 4.54 -23.58
C VAL A 65 -0.89 5.47 -22.44
N TYR A 66 -1.53 6.61 -22.23
CA TYR A 66 -1.12 7.53 -21.16
C TYR A 66 -1.56 7.05 -19.78
N TRP A 67 -2.72 6.40 -19.67
CA TRP A 67 -3.14 5.70 -18.46
C TRP A 67 -2.16 4.60 -18.07
N LYS A 68 -1.83 3.71 -19.02
CA LYS A 68 -0.84 2.64 -18.81
C LYS A 68 0.51 3.17 -18.34
N ARG A 69 0.95 4.32 -18.84
CA ARG A 69 2.20 4.98 -18.40
C ARG A 69 2.13 5.49 -16.96
N CYS A 70 0.97 5.87 -16.45
CA CYS A 70 0.80 6.27 -15.05
C CYS A 70 0.76 5.02 -14.16
N ILE A 71 0.00 4.01 -14.57
CA ILE A 71 -0.10 2.70 -13.91
C ILE A 71 1.30 2.11 -13.68
N LEU A 72 2.11 2.00 -14.73
CA LEU A 72 3.47 1.46 -14.65
C LEU A 72 4.39 2.24 -13.68
N ARG A 73 4.17 3.55 -13.51
CA ARG A 73 4.97 4.35 -12.57
C ARG A 73 4.59 4.04 -11.12
N PHE A 74 3.30 3.92 -10.82
CA PHE A 74 2.86 3.53 -9.48
C PHE A 74 3.22 2.07 -9.18
N GLU A 75 3.09 1.14 -10.14
CA GLU A 75 3.52 -0.25 -9.97
C GLU A 75 5.00 -0.33 -9.57
N ARG A 76 5.86 0.47 -10.21
CA ARG A 76 7.29 0.54 -9.90
C ARG A 76 7.57 0.93 -8.44
N VAL A 77 6.76 1.80 -7.83
CA VAL A 77 6.93 2.18 -6.41
C VAL A 77 6.80 0.94 -5.52
N TYR A 78 5.74 0.16 -5.70
CA TYR A 78 5.51 -1.07 -4.95
C TYR A 78 6.56 -2.14 -5.27
N GLU A 79 6.91 -2.33 -6.55
CA GLU A 79 7.89 -3.34 -6.96
C GLU A 79 9.29 -3.07 -6.40
N THR A 80 9.69 -1.80 -6.33
CA THR A 80 11.01 -1.39 -5.85
C THR A 80 11.05 -1.32 -4.32
N PHE A 81 9.98 -0.80 -3.70
CA PHE A 81 9.95 -0.52 -2.26
C PHE A 81 8.69 -1.10 -1.58
N PRO A 82 8.47 -2.43 -1.59
CA PRO A 82 7.26 -3.08 -1.05
C PRO A 82 7.15 -3.03 0.48
N LYS A 83 8.09 -2.40 1.18
CA LYS A 83 8.02 -2.19 2.63
C LYS A 83 7.94 -0.72 3.01
N SER A 84 7.92 0.18 2.02
CA SER A 84 7.79 1.61 2.26
C SER A 84 6.37 1.99 2.65
N ASN A 85 6.23 3.15 3.28
CA ASN A 85 4.96 3.81 3.56
C ASN A 85 4.21 4.32 2.30
N ARG A 86 4.78 4.11 1.10
CA ARG A 86 4.16 4.46 -0.19
C ARG A 86 3.72 3.25 -0.98
N ALA A 87 4.04 2.04 -0.53
CA ALA A 87 3.75 0.83 -1.28
C ALA A 87 2.23 0.54 -1.35
N ASP A 88 1.51 0.80 -0.26
CA ASP A 88 0.06 0.71 -0.17
C ASP A 88 -0.65 1.85 -0.92
N ASP A 89 -0.20 3.10 -0.73
CA ASP A 89 -0.66 4.25 -1.51
C ASP A 89 -0.56 3.96 -3.03
N ALA A 90 0.57 3.41 -3.46
CA ALA A 90 0.83 3.08 -4.86
C ALA A 90 -0.10 1.98 -5.38
N LEU A 91 -0.27 0.87 -4.65
CA LEU A 91 -1.21 -0.18 -5.05
C LEU A 91 -2.64 0.34 -5.17
N TYR A 92 -3.08 1.18 -4.23
CA TYR A 92 -4.40 1.80 -4.30
C TYR A 92 -4.55 2.65 -5.56
N MET A 93 -3.55 3.48 -5.87
CA MET A 93 -3.53 4.29 -7.09
C MET A 93 -3.51 3.45 -8.37
N VAL A 94 -2.81 2.31 -8.40
CA VAL A 94 -2.83 1.38 -9.55
C VAL A 94 -4.25 0.88 -9.80
N GLY A 95 -4.96 0.42 -8.75
CA GLY A 95 -6.35 0.00 -8.85
C GLY A 95 -7.24 1.10 -9.40
N ARG A 96 -7.18 2.29 -8.79
CA ARG A 96 -7.99 3.45 -9.18
C ARG A 96 -7.75 3.88 -10.63
N LEU A 97 -6.50 3.83 -11.09
CA LEU A 97 -6.15 4.16 -12.48
C LEU A 97 -6.71 3.16 -13.50
N TYR A 98 -6.84 1.88 -13.13
CA TYR A 98 -7.50 0.90 -13.99
C TYR A 98 -9.02 1.14 -14.08
N GLU A 99 -9.66 1.55 -12.97
CA GLU A 99 -11.08 1.95 -12.97
C GLU A 99 -11.29 3.17 -13.88
N GLU A 100 -10.49 4.23 -13.70
CA GLU A 100 -10.52 5.41 -14.57
C GLU A 100 -10.25 5.06 -16.04
N LEU A 101 -9.25 4.22 -16.31
CA LEU A 101 -8.98 3.75 -17.67
C LEU A 101 -10.17 2.97 -18.25
N SER A 102 -10.87 2.16 -17.45
CA SER A 102 -12.07 1.46 -17.92
C SER A 102 -13.16 2.45 -18.35
N HIS A 103 -13.38 3.52 -17.59
CA HIS A 103 -14.33 4.57 -17.98
C HIS A 103 -13.95 5.23 -19.31
N TYR A 104 -12.66 5.50 -19.56
CA TYR A 104 -12.21 6.12 -20.82
C TYR A 104 -12.14 5.16 -22.01
N SER A 105 -11.84 3.88 -21.76
CA SER A 105 -11.71 2.85 -22.81
C SER A 105 -13.03 2.16 -23.15
N GLY A 106 -13.99 2.14 -22.23
CA GLY A 106 -15.22 1.36 -22.32
C GLY A 106 -15.01 -0.14 -22.17
N LEU A 107 -13.84 -0.59 -21.71
CA LEU A 107 -13.49 -2.00 -21.66
C LEU A 107 -13.62 -2.56 -20.23
N ALA A 108 -14.48 -3.56 -20.07
CA ALA A 108 -14.62 -4.31 -18.83
C ALA A 108 -13.32 -5.07 -18.44
N SER A 109 -12.50 -5.43 -19.44
CA SER A 109 -11.19 -6.03 -19.18
C SER A 109 -10.24 -5.08 -18.46
N ASP A 110 -10.37 -3.76 -18.64
CA ASP A 110 -9.57 -2.78 -17.91
C ASP A 110 -10.05 -2.63 -16.47
N LEU A 111 -11.36 -2.70 -16.25
CA LEU A 111 -11.94 -2.67 -14.91
C LEU A 111 -11.49 -3.89 -14.09
N ASN A 112 -11.51 -5.08 -14.71
CA ASN A 112 -11.07 -6.31 -14.05
C ASN A 112 -9.60 -6.27 -13.61
N LEU A 113 -8.75 -5.49 -14.28
CA LEU A 113 -7.35 -5.33 -13.87
C LEU A 113 -7.19 -4.56 -12.55
N ALA A 114 -8.18 -3.74 -12.15
CA ALA A 114 -8.17 -3.01 -10.88
C ALA A 114 -8.27 -3.94 -9.65
N ILE A 115 -8.84 -5.14 -9.81
CA ILE A 115 -9.04 -6.08 -8.69
C ILE A 115 -7.69 -6.53 -8.09
N SER A 116 -6.71 -6.88 -8.93
CA SER A 116 -5.41 -7.44 -8.49
C SER A 116 -4.63 -6.51 -7.55
N PRO A 117 -4.37 -5.22 -7.87
CA PRO A 117 -3.65 -4.32 -6.98
C PRO A 117 -4.42 -4.05 -5.68
N TYR A 118 -5.75 -3.90 -5.72
CA TYR A 118 -6.56 -3.79 -4.52
C TYR A 118 -6.47 -5.05 -3.65
N GLN A 119 -6.53 -6.25 -4.25
CA GLN A 119 -6.38 -7.51 -3.50
C GLN A 119 -5.03 -7.58 -2.81
N ARG A 120 -3.94 -7.24 -3.51
CA ARG A 120 -2.60 -7.16 -2.91
C ARG A 120 -2.58 -6.20 -1.72
N LEU A 121 -3.21 -5.03 -1.85
CA LEU A 121 -3.30 -4.05 -0.76
C LEU A 121 -3.97 -4.67 0.48
N THR A 122 -5.16 -5.27 0.32
CA THR A 122 -5.92 -5.86 1.44
C THR A 122 -5.25 -7.05 2.12
N ILE A 123 -4.32 -7.72 1.42
CA ILE A 123 -3.60 -8.91 1.93
C ILE A 123 -2.28 -8.50 2.58
N LEU A 124 -1.51 -7.65 1.90
CA LEU A 124 -0.15 -7.30 2.31
C LEU A 124 -0.10 -6.11 3.27
N TYR A 125 -1.08 -5.20 3.19
CA TYR A 125 -1.16 -3.99 4.00
C TYR A 125 -2.54 -3.84 4.66
N PRO A 126 -2.99 -4.81 5.47
CA PRO A 126 -4.31 -4.77 6.10
C PRO A 126 -4.50 -3.61 7.09
N ALA A 127 -3.41 -2.98 7.55
CA ALA A 127 -3.44 -1.79 8.41
C ALA A 127 -3.38 -0.47 7.62
N SER A 128 -3.31 -0.53 6.28
CA SER A 128 -3.33 0.66 5.44
C SER A 128 -4.64 1.41 5.64
N ARG A 129 -4.57 2.74 5.57
CA ARG A 129 -5.76 3.62 5.54
C ARG A 129 -6.64 3.43 4.30
N TYR A 130 -6.17 2.64 3.32
CA TYR A 130 -6.88 2.31 2.09
C TYR A 130 -7.36 0.86 2.05
N ALA A 131 -7.18 0.08 3.12
CA ALA A 131 -7.47 -1.35 3.10
C ALA A 131 -8.97 -1.64 2.97
N ASP A 132 -9.81 -0.89 3.67
CA ASP A 132 -11.26 -0.96 3.56
C ASP A 132 -11.76 -0.39 2.24
N ASP A 133 -11.25 0.76 1.78
CA ASP A 133 -11.53 1.28 0.44
C ASP A 133 -11.24 0.25 -0.65
N ALA A 134 -10.06 -0.37 -0.61
CA ALA A 134 -9.64 -1.35 -1.62
C ALA A 134 -10.54 -2.58 -1.60
N GLN A 135 -10.90 -3.09 -0.42
CA GLN A 135 -11.83 -4.22 -0.29
C GLN A 135 -13.24 -3.85 -0.78
N PHE A 136 -13.68 -2.62 -0.51
CA PHE A 136 -14.94 -2.09 -0.99
C PHE A 136 -14.95 -1.95 -2.52
N ARG A 137 -13.92 -1.36 -3.13
CA ARG A 137 -13.80 -1.25 -4.60
C ARG A 137 -13.79 -2.61 -5.30
N ILE A 138 -13.13 -3.63 -4.75
CA ILE A 138 -13.20 -5.00 -5.30
C ILE A 138 -14.65 -5.49 -5.37
N ALA A 139 -15.43 -5.28 -4.31
CA ALA A 139 -16.82 -5.70 -4.24
C ALA A 139 -17.70 -4.91 -5.23
N VAL A 140 -17.46 -3.60 -5.36
CA VAL A 140 -18.14 -2.76 -6.37
C VAL A 140 -17.87 -3.26 -7.79
N ILE A 141 -16.61 -3.54 -8.14
CA ILE A 141 -16.26 -4.06 -9.47
C ILE A 141 -16.94 -5.41 -9.72
N GLN A 142 -17.01 -6.28 -8.71
CA GLN A 142 -17.73 -7.56 -8.81
C GLN A 142 -19.23 -7.33 -9.02
N GLN A 143 -19.83 -6.35 -8.34
CA GLN A 143 -21.23 -6.00 -8.53
C GLN A 143 -21.48 -5.45 -9.94
N GLU A 144 -20.63 -4.55 -10.43
CA GLU A 144 -20.73 -3.96 -11.77
C GLU A 144 -20.56 -5.00 -12.88
N SER A 145 -19.78 -6.06 -12.64
CA SER A 145 -19.66 -7.20 -13.56
C SER A 145 -20.82 -8.21 -13.47
N GLY A 146 -21.80 -7.98 -12.59
CA GLY A 146 -22.95 -8.85 -12.37
C GLY A 146 -22.66 -10.08 -11.49
N ASP A 147 -21.47 -10.18 -10.91
CA ASP A 147 -21.08 -11.24 -9.98
C ASP A 147 -21.54 -10.89 -8.56
N TYR A 148 -22.87 -10.84 -8.39
CA TYR A 148 -23.51 -10.37 -7.15
C TYR A 148 -23.19 -11.25 -5.94
N GLU A 149 -22.97 -12.56 -6.13
CA GLU A 149 -22.57 -13.47 -5.05
C GLU A 149 -21.17 -13.09 -4.53
N ARG A 150 -20.20 -12.86 -5.43
CA ARG A 150 -18.87 -12.40 -5.02
C ARG A 150 -18.91 -11.00 -4.45
N ALA A 151 -19.71 -10.10 -5.02
CA ALA A 151 -19.89 -8.75 -4.48
C ALA A 151 -20.40 -8.79 -3.04
N TYR A 152 -21.42 -9.59 -2.75
CA TYR A 152 -21.93 -9.79 -1.39
C TYR A 152 -20.79 -10.24 -0.44
N LEU A 153 -20.06 -11.30 -0.82
CA LEU A 153 -18.91 -11.77 -0.03
C LEU A 153 -17.81 -10.71 0.12
N GLY A 154 -17.61 -9.87 -0.89
CA GLY A 154 -16.66 -8.77 -0.89
C GLY A 154 -17.03 -7.67 0.11
N PHE A 155 -18.30 -7.26 0.13
CA PHE A 155 -18.80 -6.28 1.10
C PHE A 155 -18.82 -6.84 2.53
N SER A 156 -19.14 -8.13 2.72
CA SER A 156 -19.04 -8.77 4.04
C SER A 156 -17.62 -8.69 4.59
N LYS A 157 -16.61 -8.90 3.75
CA LYS A 157 -15.19 -8.75 4.15
C LYS A 157 -14.84 -7.34 4.61
N VAL A 158 -15.47 -6.29 4.07
CA VAL A 158 -15.25 -4.91 4.56
C VAL A 158 -15.66 -4.83 6.02
N VAL A 159 -16.88 -5.29 6.33
CA VAL A 159 -17.46 -5.25 7.68
C VAL A 159 -16.70 -6.14 8.66
N GLU A 160 -16.27 -7.32 8.22
CA GLU A 160 -15.61 -8.32 9.08
C GLU A 160 -14.14 -8.01 9.33
N ARG A 161 -13.38 -7.60 8.31
CA ARG A 161 -11.92 -7.43 8.40
C ARG A 161 -11.51 -6.00 8.74
N PHE A 162 -12.34 -5.01 8.43
CA PHE A 162 -12.04 -3.59 8.65
C PHE A 162 -13.17 -2.89 9.42
N PRO A 163 -13.52 -3.37 10.63
CA PRO A 163 -14.71 -2.90 11.35
C PRO A 163 -14.66 -1.43 11.80
N ALA A 164 -13.48 -0.81 11.79
CA ALA A 164 -13.28 0.61 12.10
C ALA A 164 -13.09 1.49 10.85
N GLY A 165 -13.15 0.89 9.65
CA GLY A 165 -13.04 1.59 8.37
C GLY A 165 -14.23 2.47 8.06
N ASP A 166 -14.03 3.52 7.27
CA ASP A 166 -15.11 4.44 6.88
C ASP A 166 -16.08 3.79 5.88
N MET A 167 -15.63 2.74 5.17
CA MET A 167 -16.45 1.99 4.23
C MET A 167 -17.45 1.01 4.85
N VAL A 168 -17.40 0.79 6.17
CA VAL A 168 -18.31 -0.14 6.86
C VAL A 168 -19.77 0.25 6.70
N GLY A 169 -20.08 1.55 6.77
CA GLY A 169 -21.44 2.06 6.64
C GLY A 169 -22.05 1.76 5.28
N GLU A 170 -21.32 2.10 4.22
CA GLU A 170 -21.76 1.85 2.83
C GLU A 170 -21.78 0.35 2.52
N ALA A 171 -20.79 -0.41 2.98
CA ALA A 171 -20.77 -1.87 2.79
C ALA A 171 -22.02 -2.55 3.38
N ARG A 172 -22.49 -2.12 4.56
CA ARG A 172 -23.74 -2.63 5.15
C ARG A 172 -24.98 -2.31 4.30
N GLN A 173 -25.02 -1.13 3.69
CA GLN A 173 -26.10 -0.76 2.77
C GLN A 173 -26.09 -1.67 1.54
N ARG A 174 -24.93 -1.86 0.91
CA ARG A 174 -24.76 -2.77 -0.24
C ARG A 174 -25.11 -4.22 0.10
N LEU A 175 -24.77 -4.68 1.30
CA LEU A 175 -25.14 -6.02 1.77
C LEU A 175 -26.65 -6.21 1.90
N ALA A 176 -27.37 -5.18 2.35
CA ALA A 176 -28.83 -5.22 2.40
C ALA A 176 -29.44 -5.27 0.99
N GLU A 177 -28.89 -4.49 0.04
CA GLU A 177 -29.29 -4.51 -1.38
C GLU A 177 -29.06 -5.88 -2.02
N LEU A 178 -27.94 -6.54 -1.66
CA LEU A 178 -27.52 -7.81 -2.23
C LEU A 178 -27.96 -9.05 -1.42
N GLU A 179 -28.82 -8.89 -0.41
CA GLU A 179 -29.33 -10.00 0.41
C GLU A 179 -29.92 -11.18 -0.40
N PRO A 180 -30.65 -10.95 -1.53
CA PRO A 180 -31.12 -12.03 -2.39
C PRO A 180 -30.01 -12.91 -3.00
N TYR A 181 -28.77 -12.41 -3.04
CA TYR A 181 -27.60 -13.09 -3.60
C TYR A 181 -26.69 -13.71 -2.53
N LEU A 182 -27.16 -13.79 -1.28
CA LEU A 182 -26.46 -14.49 -0.21
C LEU A 182 -26.08 -15.92 -0.65
N PRO A 183 -24.79 -16.30 -0.62
CA PRO A 183 -24.38 -17.66 -0.93
C PRO A 183 -25.08 -18.65 -0.02
N LYS A 184 -25.82 -19.60 -0.59
CA LYS A 184 -26.43 -20.67 0.20
C LYS A 184 -25.30 -21.49 0.85
N PRO A 185 -25.36 -21.77 2.17
CA PRO A 185 -24.33 -22.57 2.81
C PRO A 185 -24.19 -23.90 2.06
N LYS A 186 -22.98 -24.21 1.59
CA LYS A 186 -22.69 -25.51 1.00
C LYS A 186 -23.01 -26.54 2.07
N ARG A 187 -24.06 -27.34 1.85
CA ARG A 187 -24.44 -28.43 2.75
C ARG A 187 -23.19 -29.32 2.89
N LEU A 188 -22.56 -29.28 4.07
CA LEU A 188 -21.42 -30.15 4.35
C LEU A 188 -21.91 -31.57 4.16
N VAL A 189 -21.38 -32.26 3.15
CA VAL A 189 -21.65 -33.68 2.95
C VAL A 189 -21.11 -34.35 4.21
N GLN A 190 -22.01 -34.82 5.08
CA GLN A 190 -21.59 -35.71 6.16
C GLN A 190 -21.05 -36.96 5.48
N VAL A 191 -19.73 -37.14 5.50
CA VAL A 191 -19.10 -38.37 5.04
C VAL A 191 -19.40 -39.44 6.09
N THR A 192 -20.59 -40.02 6.01
CA THR A 192 -20.96 -41.21 6.78
C THR A 192 -20.39 -42.43 6.07
N GLY A 193 -19.60 -43.24 6.78
CA GLY A 193 -19.05 -44.49 6.23
C GLY A 193 -17.53 -44.51 5.99
N ILE A 194 -16.75 -43.70 6.70
CA ILE A 194 -15.29 -43.87 6.71
C ILE A 194 -14.99 -45.25 7.34
N ARG A 195 -14.68 -46.27 6.53
CA ARG A 195 -14.18 -47.55 7.04
C ARG A 195 -12.77 -47.34 7.57
N HIS A 196 -12.58 -47.60 8.85
CA HIS A 196 -11.29 -47.51 9.51
C HIS A 196 -10.56 -48.81 9.15
N TRP A 197 -9.53 -48.73 8.31
CA TRP A 197 -8.67 -49.89 8.06
C TRP A 197 -7.64 -49.94 9.19
N SER A 198 -7.81 -50.89 10.11
CA SER A 198 -6.76 -51.27 11.05
C SER A 198 -5.76 -52.12 10.28
N SER A 199 -4.53 -51.65 10.14
CA SER A 199 -3.44 -52.47 9.60
C SER A 199 -3.16 -53.64 10.54
N PRO A 200 -3.10 -54.89 10.05
CA PRO A 200 -2.65 -56.01 10.88
C PRO A 200 -1.12 -55.94 11.06
N ASP A 201 -0.67 -56.27 12.28
CA ASP A 201 0.73 -56.36 12.71
C ASP A 201 1.57 -57.35 11.88
#